data_AF-A0AAW2AZR6-F1
#
_entry.id   AF-A0AAW2AZR6-F1
#
_cell.length_a   1.000
_cell.length_b   1.000
_cell.length_c   1.000
_cell.angle_alpha   90.00
_cell.angle_beta   90.00
_cell.angle_gamma   90.00
#
_symmetry.space_group_name_H-M   'P 1'
#
loop_
_entity.id
_entity.type
_entity.pdbx_description
1 polymer ?
#
loop_
_entity_poly.entity_id
_entity_poly.type
_entity_poly.pdbx_seq_one_letter_code
_entity_poly.pdbx_strand_id
1 'polypeptide(L)'
;MGMAALWGSPVSFLHVWLPLLICGQCALAFSVAGQQETTCEANGSVYYVGEWYFLDSDHCTQCECTADGSACARTECTSLPAACIHVSHYPTDCCPRCEKIGCEYGGEVYELGQQFQPSACEQCTCYSDGIARCQVADCAPPPCVNPVYQKGKCCPQCKDGPNCYVNASRTQVIPGGEPVWVDSCTKCRCHDGQDAGYWEGNRLATCSHVRNCQPDEGLN
;
A
#
# COMPACT_ATOMS: atom_id res chain seq x y z
N MET A 1 -68.56 29.09 78.66
CA MET A 1 -69.50 28.53 79.66
C MET A 1 -70.27 27.38 79.03
N GLY A 2 -70.44 26.27 79.78
CA GLY A 2 -71.33 25.12 79.48
C GLY A 2 -70.73 24.14 78.47
N MET A 3 -70.28 22.91 78.78
CA MET A 3 -70.69 21.88 79.75
C MET A 3 -72.16 21.45 79.68
N ALA A 4 -72.30 20.17 79.29
CA ALA A 4 -73.31 19.18 79.69
C ALA A 4 -74.72 19.22 79.06
N ALA A 5 -75.08 18.10 78.42
CA ALA A 5 -76.33 17.41 78.71
C ALA A 5 -76.15 15.91 78.45
N LEU A 6 -76.32 15.12 79.51
CA LEU A 6 -76.21 13.67 79.52
C LEU A 6 -77.58 13.02 79.26
N TRP A 7 -77.56 11.99 78.39
CA TRP A 7 -78.20 10.67 78.48
C TRP A 7 -79.68 10.55 78.90
N GLY A 8 -80.50 10.13 77.93
CA GLY A 8 -81.69 9.32 78.16
C GLY A 8 -81.48 7.90 77.64
N SER A 9 -81.79 6.91 78.49
CA SER A 9 -82.13 5.53 78.10
C SER A 9 -83.64 5.35 78.33
N PRO A 10 -84.32 4.43 77.64
CA PRO A 10 -84.39 3.06 78.17
C PRO A 10 -84.34 1.95 77.12
N VAL A 11 -84.15 0.76 77.67
CA VAL A 11 -83.81 -0.55 77.12
C VAL A 11 -85.06 -1.26 76.57
N SER A 12 -84.93 -2.09 75.53
CA SER A 12 -85.59 -3.43 75.46
C SER A 12 -85.21 -4.27 74.22
N PHE A 13 -84.60 -5.43 74.53
CA PHE A 13 -84.69 -6.79 73.95
C PHE A 13 -84.55 -7.00 72.42
N LEU A 14 -83.43 -7.55 71.92
CA LEU A 14 -82.93 -8.95 71.92
C LEU A 14 -83.34 -9.77 70.68
N HIS A 15 -82.33 -10.50 70.18
CA HIS A 15 -82.29 -11.54 69.14
C HIS A 15 -81.91 -11.08 67.71
N VAL A 16 -80.94 -11.67 66.98
CA VAL A 16 -79.82 -12.60 67.23
C VAL A 16 -79.08 -12.74 65.86
N TRP A 17 -77.74 -12.67 65.87
CA TRP A 17 -76.73 -13.26 64.94
C TRP A 17 -76.34 -12.56 63.60
N LEU A 18 -75.19 -11.85 63.66
CA LEU A 18 -73.96 -11.87 62.82
C LEU A 18 -73.95 -12.63 61.45
N PRO A 19 -73.01 -12.32 60.51
CA PRO A 19 -72.37 -11.02 60.25
C PRO A 19 -71.93 -10.74 58.77
N LEU A 20 -71.37 -9.52 58.59
CA LEU A 20 -70.15 -9.16 57.82
C LEU A 20 -70.08 -9.48 56.30
N LEU A 21 -69.40 -8.72 55.44
CA LEU A 21 -68.95 -7.34 55.36
C LEU A 21 -68.33 -7.24 53.96
N ILE A 22 -68.51 -6.09 53.33
CA ILE A 22 -67.91 -5.69 52.07
C ILE A 22 -66.37 -5.71 52.20
N CYS A 23 -65.67 -6.34 51.25
CA CYS A 23 -64.28 -6.01 50.91
C CYS A 23 -64.10 -6.45 49.46
N GLY A 24 -64.01 -5.54 48.49
CA GLY A 24 -62.82 -4.73 48.27
C GLY A 24 -62.14 -5.30 47.02
N GLN A 25 -62.09 -4.50 45.95
CA GLN A 25 -61.36 -4.85 44.73
C GLN A 25 -59.90 -5.17 45.09
N CYS A 26 -59.43 -6.35 44.68
CA CYS A 26 -58.03 -6.52 44.29
C CYS A 26 -58.05 -7.31 42.98
N ALA A 27 -57.96 -6.59 41.87
CA ALA A 27 -57.41 -7.17 40.66
C ALA A 27 -56.08 -7.81 41.05
N LEU A 28 -55.98 -9.12 40.94
CA LEU A 28 -54.68 -9.79 40.96
C LEU A 28 -53.98 -9.41 39.67
N ALA A 29 -53.42 -8.21 39.64
CA ALA A 29 -52.26 -7.93 38.82
C ALA A 29 -51.14 -8.79 39.42
N PHE A 30 -51.02 -10.02 38.91
CA PHE A 30 -49.78 -10.74 39.06
C PHE A 30 -48.74 -9.93 38.30
N SER A 31 -47.97 -9.12 39.02
CA SER A 31 -46.69 -8.67 38.54
C SER A 31 -45.94 -9.93 38.14
N VAL A 32 -45.72 -10.13 36.83
CA VAL A 32 -44.71 -11.09 36.38
C VAL A 32 -43.42 -10.63 37.06
N ALA A 33 -43.01 -11.38 38.07
CA ALA A 33 -41.71 -11.25 38.69
C ALA A 33 -40.69 -11.27 37.55
N GLY A 34 -39.79 -10.28 37.53
CA GLY A 34 -38.76 -10.17 36.50
C GLY A 34 -38.14 -11.52 36.22
N GLN A 35 -38.18 -11.93 34.96
CA GLN A 35 -37.41 -13.08 34.51
C GLN A 35 -35.96 -12.77 34.84
N GLN A 36 -35.40 -13.49 35.81
CA GLN A 36 -33.96 -13.69 35.85
C GLN A 36 -33.66 -14.46 34.57
N GLU A 37 -33.35 -13.76 33.48
CA GLU A 37 -32.98 -14.38 32.20
C GLU A 37 -31.66 -15.13 32.43
N THR A 38 -31.75 -16.41 32.77
CA THR A 38 -30.61 -17.32 32.89
C THR A 38 -30.12 -17.80 31.52
N THR A 39 -30.61 -17.19 30.44
CA THR A 39 -30.36 -17.56 29.05
C THR A 39 -30.30 -16.34 28.16
N CYS A 40 -29.48 -16.39 27.12
CA CYS A 40 -29.34 -15.37 26.09
C CYS A 40 -29.83 -15.92 24.74
N GLU A 41 -30.47 -15.12 23.91
CA GLU A 41 -30.89 -15.53 22.56
C GLU A 41 -30.06 -14.81 21.49
N ALA A 42 -29.42 -15.57 20.60
CA ALA A 42 -28.66 -15.02 19.47
C ALA A 42 -28.65 -15.99 18.28
N ASN A 43 -28.62 -15.46 17.05
CA ASN A 43 -28.63 -16.25 15.80
C ASN A 43 -29.76 -17.32 15.74
N GLY A 44 -30.90 -17.05 16.37
CA GLY A 44 -32.02 -17.99 16.47
C GLY A 44 -31.78 -19.20 17.40
N SER A 45 -30.73 -19.15 18.23
CA SER A 45 -30.35 -20.16 19.23
C SER A 45 -30.40 -19.58 20.65
N VAL A 46 -30.61 -20.46 21.64
CA VAL A 46 -30.63 -20.11 23.07
C VAL A 46 -29.33 -20.59 23.72
N TYR A 47 -28.70 -19.71 24.49
CA TYR A 47 -27.45 -19.93 25.20
C TYR A 47 -27.67 -19.82 26.71
N TYR A 48 -26.98 -20.64 27.50
CA TYR A 48 -27.02 -20.63 28.96
C TYR A 48 -25.89 -19.79 29.55
N VAL A 49 -26.07 -19.32 30.78
CA VAL A 49 -25.00 -18.58 31.49
C VAL A 49 -23.69 -19.36 31.51
N GLY A 50 -22.61 -18.71 31.06
CA GLY A 50 -21.27 -19.28 30.89
C GLY A 50 -20.97 -19.80 29.48
N GLU A 51 -21.96 -19.84 28.59
CA GLU A 51 -21.73 -20.22 27.18
C GLU A 51 -21.22 -19.05 26.33
N TRP A 52 -20.38 -19.40 25.36
CA TRP A 52 -19.75 -18.47 24.42
C TRP A 52 -20.30 -18.68 23.02
N TYR A 53 -20.54 -17.59 22.29
CA TYR A 53 -21.04 -17.64 20.93
C TYR A 53 -20.55 -16.47 20.08
N PHE A 54 -20.58 -16.64 18.76
CA PHE A 54 -20.28 -15.59 17.78
C PHE A 54 -21.59 -15.13 17.13
N LEU A 55 -21.67 -13.86 16.72
CA LEU A 55 -22.81 -13.35 15.97
C LEU A 55 -22.69 -13.71 14.48
N ASP A 56 -23.79 -14.15 13.86
CA ASP A 56 -23.83 -14.45 12.42
C ASP A 56 -23.76 -13.15 11.59
N SER A 57 -24.21 -12.04 12.16
CA SER A 57 -24.12 -10.71 11.54
C SER A 57 -22.70 -10.15 11.52
N ASP A 58 -21.82 -10.61 12.42
CA ASP A 58 -20.43 -10.17 12.54
C ASP A 58 -19.57 -11.24 13.20
N HIS A 59 -18.80 -11.97 12.38
CA HIS A 59 -17.88 -13.01 12.84
C HIS A 59 -16.73 -12.47 13.72
N CYS A 60 -16.59 -11.15 13.88
CA CYS A 60 -15.65 -10.55 14.82
C CYS A 60 -16.20 -10.35 16.23
N THR A 61 -17.51 -10.47 16.43
CA THR A 61 -18.11 -10.24 17.73
C THR A 61 -18.32 -11.57 18.45
N GLN A 62 -17.64 -11.73 19.58
CA GLN A 62 -17.80 -12.86 20.48
C GLN A 62 -18.54 -12.39 21.75
N CYS A 63 -19.54 -13.16 22.16
CA CYS A 63 -20.35 -12.87 23.34
C CYS A 63 -20.25 -14.02 24.34
N GLU A 64 -20.27 -13.67 25.62
CA GLU A 64 -20.52 -14.59 26.73
C GLU A 64 -21.91 -14.32 27.28
N CYS A 65 -22.70 -15.37 27.50
CA CYS A 65 -23.96 -15.23 28.20
C CYS A 65 -23.71 -15.11 29.71
N THR A 66 -24.04 -13.97 30.30
CA THR A 66 -23.87 -13.71 31.73
C THR A 66 -25.23 -13.61 32.43
N ALA A 67 -25.25 -13.60 33.76
CA ALA A 67 -26.47 -13.42 34.53
C ALA A 67 -27.16 -12.05 34.29
N ASP A 68 -26.43 -11.09 33.72
CA ASP A 68 -26.90 -9.75 33.37
C ASP A 68 -27.22 -9.61 31.87
N GLY A 69 -27.16 -10.70 31.11
CA GLY A 69 -27.37 -10.74 29.66
C GLY A 69 -26.09 -10.97 28.85
N SER A 70 -26.15 -10.71 27.55
CA SER A 70 -25.03 -10.94 26.63
C SER A 70 -23.91 -9.91 26.81
N ALA A 71 -22.74 -10.34 27.27
CA ALA A 71 -21.53 -9.53 27.33
C ALA A 71 -20.70 -9.76 26.07
N CYS A 72 -20.77 -8.83 25.12
CA CYS A 72 -20.10 -8.95 23.83
C CYS A 72 -18.83 -8.12 23.74
N ALA A 73 -17.79 -8.69 23.14
CA ALA A 73 -16.56 -8.02 22.77
C ALA A 73 -16.29 -8.23 21.28
N ARG A 74 -15.95 -7.14 20.60
CA ARG A 74 -15.56 -7.17 19.20
C ARG A 74 -14.05 -7.31 19.09
N THR A 75 -13.60 -8.25 18.28
CA THR A 75 -12.18 -8.41 17.93
C THR A 75 -11.78 -7.31 16.96
N GLU A 76 -10.74 -6.55 17.28
CA GLU A 76 -10.14 -5.58 16.37
C GLU A 76 -9.05 -6.26 15.53
N CYS A 77 -9.15 -6.12 14.21
CA CYS A 77 -8.16 -6.69 13.30
C CYS A 77 -6.88 -5.84 13.27
N THR A 78 -5.73 -6.51 13.29
CA THR A 78 -4.46 -5.86 13.05
C THR A 78 -4.31 -5.50 11.56
N SER A 79 -3.58 -4.42 11.28
CA SER A 79 -3.23 -4.07 9.91
C SER A 79 -2.33 -5.15 9.30
N LEU A 80 -2.60 -5.52 8.05
CA LEU A 80 -1.75 -6.44 7.31
C LEU A 80 -0.34 -5.84 7.09
N PRO A 81 0.69 -6.67 6.86
CA PRO A 81 2.02 -6.20 6.52
C PRO A 81 1.98 -5.29 5.28
N ALA A 82 2.80 -4.24 5.27
CA ALA A 82 2.89 -3.33 4.12
C ALA A 82 3.27 -4.04 2.81
N ALA A 83 4.06 -5.11 2.91
CA ALA A 83 4.43 -5.96 1.79
C ALA A 83 3.37 -6.99 1.37
N CYS A 84 2.14 -6.92 1.89
CA CYS A 84 1.12 -7.87 1.51
C CYS A 84 0.64 -7.64 0.08
N ILE A 85 0.83 -8.64 -0.78
CA ILE A 85 0.45 -8.60 -2.20
C ILE A 85 -0.76 -9.47 -2.51
N HIS A 86 -1.17 -10.32 -1.57
CA HIS A 86 -2.37 -11.14 -1.72
C HIS A 86 -3.12 -11.26 -0.40
N VAL A 87 -4.35 -10.75 -0.38
CA VAL A 87 -5.25 -10.72 0.78
C VAL A 87 -6.42 -11.66 0.53
N SER A 88 -6.66 -12.55 1.48
CA SER A 88 -7.80 -13.47 1.47
C SER A 88 -8.83 -13.09 2.53
N HIS A 89 -10.10 -13.24 2.16
CA HIS A 89 -11.26 -13.10 3.04
C HIS A 89 -11.99 -14.43 3.09
N TYR A 90 -11.89 -15.13 4.22
CA TYR A 90 -12.60 -16.39 4.44
C TYR A 90 -13.92 -16.11 5.17
N PRO A 91 -15.04 -16.73 4.78
CA PRO A 91 -16.33 -16.52 5.44
C PRO A 91 -16.33 -16.85 6.93
N THR A 92 -15.43 -17.71 7.39
CA THR A 92 -15.31 -18.13 8.79
C THR A 92 -14.37 -17.26 9.62
N ASP A 93 -13.58 -16.39 8.98
CA ASP A 93 -12.55 -15.62 9.65
C ASP A 93 -13.07 -14.22 9.95
N CYS A 94 -12.85 -13.74 11.18
CA CYS A 94 -13.11 -12.34 11.53
C CYS A 94 -12.23 -11.38 10.72
N CYS A 95 -10.94 -11.69 10.58
CA CYS A 95 -9.95 -10.79 10.01
C CYS A 95 -9.42 -11.30 8.66
N PRO A 96 -9.12 -10.39 7.71
CA PRO A 96 -8.45 -10.76 6.47
C PRO A 96 -7.06 -11.32 6.77
N ARG A 97 -6.60 -12.21 5.90
CA ARG A 97 -5.28 -12.84 6.02
C ARG A 97 -4.40 -12.44 4.86
N CYS A 98 -3.14 -12.14 5.16
CA CYS A 98 -2.13 -11.99 4.12
C CYS A 98 -1.61 -13.38 3.73
N GLU A 99 -1.87 -13.81 2.50
CA GLU A 99 -1.41 -15.11 1.99
C GLU A 99 -0.01 -15.03 1.39
N LYS A 100 0.37 -13.87 0.85
CA LYS A 100 1.66 -13.69 0.19
C LYS A 100 2.21 -12.29 0.44
N ILE A 101 3.50 -12.25 0.78
CA ILE A 101 4.29 -11.02 0.93
C ILE A 101 5.32 -10.92 -0.18
N GLY A 102 5.62 -9.69 -0.60
CA GLY A 102 6.58 -9.42 -1.66
C GLY A 102 6.43 -8.04 -2.25
N CYS A 103 7.03 -7.84 -3.41
CA CYS A 103 6.88 -6.65 -4.23
C CYS A 103 6.32 -7.05 -5.59
N GLU A 104 5.45 -6.22 -6.15
CA GLU A 104 5.04 -6.34 -7.54
C GLU A 104 5.84 -5.33 -8.37
N TYR A 105 6.53 -5.79 -9.41
CA TYR A 105 7.31 -4.94 -10.31
C TYR A 105 7.20 -5.45 -11.75
N GLY A 106 6.79 -4.59 -12.68
CA GLY A 106 6.66 -4.95 -14.09
C GLY A 106 5.64 -6.08 -14.38
N GLY A 107 4.68 -6.30 -13.47
CA GLY A 107 3.71 -7.41 -13.57
C GLY A 107 4.23 -8.75 -13.03
N GLU A 108 5.45 -8.79 -12.50
CA GLU A 108 6.00 -9.95 -11.81
C GLU A 108 6.04 -9.73 -10.30
N VAL A 109 6.00 -10.83 -9.55
CA VAL A 109 6.06 -10.82 -8.09
C VAL A 109 7.43 -11.29 -7.62
N TYR A 110 8.05 -10.49 -6.77
CA TYR A 110 9.37 -10.74 -6.17
C TYR A 110 9.26 -10.91 -4.66
N GLU A 111 10.05 -11.82 -4.11
CA GLU A 111 10.11 -12.08 -2.67
C GLU A 111 10.85 -10.96 -1.92
N LEU A 112 10.56 -10.80 -0.63
CA LEU A 112 11.27 -9.83 0.21
C LEU A 112 12.78 -10.11 0.24
N GLY A 113 13.58 -9.07 0.00
CA GLY A 113 15.04 -9.15 -0.10
C GLY A 113 15.55 -9.67 -1.44
N GLN A 114 14.67 -10.10 -2.36
CA GLN A 114 15.07 -10.56 -3.68
C GLN A 114 15.71 -9.43 -4.48
N GLN A 115 16.90 -9.70 -5.02
CA GLN A 115 17.55 -8.87 -6.02
C GLN A 115 17.20 -9.40 -7.41
N PHE A 116 16.82 -8.51 -8.31
CA PHE A 116 16.42 -8.87 -9.67
C PHE A 116 16.83 -7.80 -10.67
N GLN A 117 16.91 -8.18 -11.93
CA GLN A 117 17.40 -7.34 -13.02
C GLN A 117 16.41 -7.37 -14.18
N PRO A 118 15.41 -6.45 -14.19
CA PRO A 118 14.38 -6.41 -15.24
C PRO A 118 14.95 -6.13 -16.64
N SER A 119 16.06 -5.39 -16.70
CA SER A 119 16.74 -5.05 -17.95
C SER A 119 18.25 -4.92 -17.73
N ALA A 120 19.04 -4.90 -18.79
CA ALA A 120 20.48 -4.71 -18.68
C ALA A 120 20.89 -3.38 -17.99
N CYS A 121 19.98 -2.40 -17.94
CA CYS A 121 20.19 -1.08 -17.34
C CYS A 121 19.66 -0.96 -15.92
N GLU A 122 19.01 -1.97 -15.38
CA GLU A 122 18.23 -1.81 -14.16
C GLU A 122 18.54 -2.93 -13.18
N GLN A 123 18.73 -2.56 -11.92
CA GLN A 123 18.92 -3.52 -10.83
C GLN A 123 18.04 -3.12 -9.66
N CYS A 124 17.17 -4.02 -9.26
CA CYS A 124 16.17 -3.78 -8.23
C CYS A 124 16.36 -4.71 -7.04
N THR A 125 15.92 -4.24 -5.88
CA THR A 125 15.78 -5.05 -4.67
C THR A 125 14.37 -4.86 -4.13
N CYS A 126 13.69 -5.96 -3.77
CA CYS A 126 12.41 -5.91 -3.08
C CYS A 126 12.61 -5.70 -1.58
N TYR A 127 12.01 -4.64 -1.01
CA TYR A 127 12.16 -4.30 0.40
C TYR A 127 10.95 -4.70 1.23
N SER A 128 11.13 -4.75 2.55
CA SER A 128 10.12 -5.19 3.54
C SER A 128 8.84 -4.37 3.58
N ASP A 129 8.85 -3.18 2.98
CA ASP A 129 7.67 -2.32 2.81
C ASP A 129 6.85 -2.65 1.55
N GLY A 130 7.22 -3.70 0.80
CA GLY A 130 6.56 -4.11 -0.43
C GLY A 130 6.97 -3.33 -1.66
N ILE A 131 7.97 -2.45 -1.53
CA ILE A 131 8.41 -1.57 -2.61
C ILE A 131 9.71 -2.11 -3.21
N ALA A 132 9.69 -2.37 -4.51
CA ALA A 132 10.90 -2.58 -5.28
C ALA A 132 11.63 -1.25 -5.46
N ARG A 133 12.89 -1.17 -5.03
CA ARG A 133 13.74 0.00 -5.28
C ARG A 133 14.80 -0.37 -6.29
N CYS A 134 14.84 0.39 -7.38
CA CYS A 134 15.67 0.11 -8.54
C CYS A 134 16.74 1.18 -8.72
N GLN A 135 17.95 0.75 -9.03
CA GLN A 135 19.01 1.57 -9.56
C GLN A 135 19.00 1.43 -11.08
N VAL A 136 18.81 2.55 -11.77
CA VAL A 136 18.85 2.62 -13.23
C VAL A 136 20.20 3.21 -13.63
N ALA A 137 20.88 2.55 -14.55
CA ALA A 137 22.17 2.97 -15.05
C ALA A 137 22.02 4.18 -16.00
N ASP A 138 22.65 5.28 -15.62
CA ASP A 138 22.80 6.45 -16.49
C ASP A 138 24.10 6.32 -17.30
N CYS A 139 23.95 6.11 -18.61
CA CYS A 139 25.08 5.95 -19.50
C CYS A 139 25.74 7.30 -19.79
N ALA A 140 27.06 7.37 -19.62
CA ALA A 140 27.84 8.52 -20.08
C ALA A 140 27.68 8.71 -21.60
N PRO A 141 27.65 9.96 -22.10
CA PRO A 141 27.65 10.23 -23.53
C PRO A 141 28.84 9.54 -24.20
N PRO A 142 28.61 8.74 -25.26
CA PRO A 142 29.70 8.01 -25.90
C PRO A 142 30.70 8.98 -26.55
N PRO A 143 32.02 8.72 -26.46
CA PRO A 143 33.06 9.58 -27.03
C PRO A 143 33.18 9.48 -28.56
N CYS A 144 32.14 8.99 -29.25
CA CYS A 144 32.11 8.80 -30.70
C CYS A 144 30.74 9.19 -31.27
N VAL A 145 30.70 9.42 -32.58
CA VAL A 145 29.46 9.74 -33.30
C VAL A 145 28.74 8.53 -33.86
N ASN A 146 29.39 7.36 -33.85
CA ASN A 146 28.88 6.08 -34.32
C ASN A 146 28.86 4.98 -33.23
N PRO A 147 28.26 5.24 -32.05
CA PRO A 147 28.15 4.23 -31.00
C PRO A 147 27.36 3.00 -31.44
N VAL A 148 27.75 1.82 -30.94
CA VAL A 148 27.04 0.56 -31.20
C VAL A 148 26.31 0.11 -29.94
N TYR A 149 25.00 -0.12 -30.07
CA TYR A 149 24.16 -0.72 -29.04
C TYR A 149 24.18 -2.24 -29.18
N GLN A 150 24.63 -2.93 -28.13
CA GLN A 150 24.72 -4.40 -28.12
C GLN A 150 23.59 -4.97 -27.27
N LYS A 151 22.95 -6.04 -27.78
CA LYS A 151 21.89 -6.74 -27.04
C LYS A 151 22.43 -7.24 -25.70
N GLY A 152 21.70 -6.97 -24.61
CA GLY A 152 22.08 -7.38 -23.26
C GLY A 152 23.13 -6.48 -22.58
N LYS A 153 23.54 -5.38 -23.21
CA LYS A 153 24.32 -4.32 -22.58
C LYS A 153 23.45 -3.08 -22.40
N CYS A 154 23.60 -2.41 -21.26
CA CYS A 154 22.88 -1.17 -21.03
C CYS A 154 23.40 -0.05 -21.94
N CYS A 155 24.70 0.22 -21.86
CA CYS A 155 25.30 1.39 -22.49
C CYS A 155 25.89 1.07 -23.87
N PRO A 156 25.80 2.03 -24.82
CA PRO A 156 26.47 1.91 -26.10
C PRO A 156 28.00 1.93 -25.95
N GLN A 157 28.70 1.37 -26.93
CA GLN A 157 30.16 1.35 -26.97
C GLN A 157 30.70 1.88 -28.30
N CYS A 158 31.82 2.59 -28.23
CA CYS A 158 32.59 3.03 -29.39
C CYS A 158 33.61 1.96 -29.76
N LYS A 159 33.27 1.06 -30.69
CA LYS A 159 34.14 -0.07 -31.06
C LYS A 159 35.49 0.37 -31.63
N ASP A 160 35.48 1.46 -32.38
CA ASP A 160 36.67 2.00 -33.06
C ASP A 160 37.34 3.14 -32.25
N GLY A 161 36.97 3.29 -30.98
CA GLY A 161 37.46 4.37 -30.10
C GLY A 161 36.77 5.73 -30.32
N PRO A 162 37.29 6.80 -29.71
CA PRO A 162 36.76 8.14 -29.86
C PRO A 162 36.82 8.62 -31.31
N ASN A 163 35.80 9.35 -31.77
CA ASN A 163 35.77 9.95 -33.10
C ASN A 163 34.76 11.09 -33.18
N CYS A 164 34.90 11.91 -34.21
CA CYS A 164 34.01 13.05 -34.42
C CYS A 164 33.86 13.39 -35.91
N TYR A 165 32.87 14.22 -36.24
CA TYR A 165 32.66 14.67 -37.61
C TYR A 165 33.66 15.76 -37.98
N VAL A 166 34.13 15.77 -39.22
CA VAL A 166 35.01 16.82 -39.74
C VAL A 166 34.36 18.20 -39.68
N ASN A 167 33.07 18.27 -40.00
CA ASN A 167 32.29 19.51 -40.00
C ASN A 167 30.78 19.22 -39.80
N ALA A 168 29.96 20.27 -39.83
CA ALA A 168 28.51 20.19 -39.58
C ALA A 168 27.71 19.39 -40.63
N SER A 169 28.28 19.05 -41.79
CA SER A 169 27.64 18.17 -42.79
C SER A 169 27.45 16.74 -42.30
N ARG A 170 28.25 16.31 -41.31
CA ARG A 170 28.25 14.96 -40.73
C ARG A 170 28.47 13.83 -41.75
N THR A 171 29.17 14.12 -42.85
CA THR A 171 29.43 13.13 -43.92
C THR A 171 30.74 12.36 -43.72
N GLN A 172 31.72 12.95 -43.03
CA GLN A 172 33.04 12.37 -42.83
C GLN A 172 33.36 12.31 -41.34
N VAL A 173 33.83 11.15 -40.88
CA VAL A 173 34.23 10.88 -39.50
C VAL A 173 35.73 10.62 -39.47
N ILE A 174 36.43 11.18 -38.50
CA ILE A 174 37.87 10.97 -38.28
C ILE A 174 38.10 10.50 -36.84
N PRO A 175 39.17 9.72 -36.58
CA PRO A 175 39.50 9.26 -35.23
C PRO A 175 39.87 10.42 -34.29
N GLY A 176 39.61 10.24 -33.00
CA GLY A 176 40.07 11.11 -31.92
C GLY A 176 41.59 11.06 -31.73
N GLY A 177 42.16 12.18 -31.27
CA GLY A 177 43.57 12.27 -30.89
C GLY A 177 44.39 13.12 -31.85
N GLU A 178 45.34 12.51 -32.57
CA GLU A 178 46.27 13.22 -33.44
C GLU A 178 45.59 13.86 -34.67
N PRO A 179 46.03 15.04 -35.14
CA PRO A 179 45.44 15.68 -36.30
C PRO A 179 45.70 14.88 -37.59
N VAL A 180 44.66 14.71 -38.41
CA VAL A 180 44.69 14.03 -39.70
C VAL A 180 44.41 15.00 -40.85
N TRP A 181 44.91 14.71 -42.05
CA TRP A 181 44.58 15.45 -43.27
C TRP A 181 43.24 14.96 -43.82
N VAL A 182 42.28 15.87 -44.00
CA VAL A 182 40.96 15.55 -44.61
C VAL A 182 40.93 15.86 -46.10
N ASP A 183 41.82 16.75 -46.54
CA ASP A 183 42.16 17.06 -47.92
C ASP A 183 43.63 17.54 -47.97
N SER A 184 44.13 17.97 -49.13
CA SER A 184 45.53 18.41 -49.32
C SER A 184 45.88 19.71 -48.56
N CYS A 185 44.89 20.49 -48.14
CA CYS A 185 45.09 21.80 -47.51
C CYS A 185 44.52 21.90 -46.08
N THR A 186 43.73 20.94 -45.63
CA THR A 186 43.01 21.01 -44.36
C THR A 186 43.42 19.86 -43.45
N LYS A 187 43.90 20.23 -42.26
CA LYS A 187 44.22 19.30 -41.18
C LYS A 187 43.20 19.46 -40.05
N CYS A 188 42.60 18.36 -39.62
CA CYS A 188 41.55 18.35 -38.60
C CYS A 188 41.94 17.46 -37.42
N ARG A 189 41.57 17.88 -36.20
CA ARG A 189 41.78 17.12 -34.97
C ARG A 189 40.47 16.90 -34.24
N CYS A 190 40.15 15.65 -33.92
CA CYS A 190 39.09 15.32 -32.98
C CYS A 190 39.63 15.22 -31.56
N HIS A 191 38.82 15.63 -30.59
CA HIS A 191 39.10 15.42 -29.18
C HIS A 191 39.04 13.93 -28.82
N ASP A 192 39.89 13.47 -27.91
CA ASP A 192 39.97 12.07 -27.44
C ASP A 192 39.53 11.91 -25.97
N GLY A 193 39.05 12.98 -25.34
CA GLY A 193 38.63 13.00 -23.94
C GLY A 193 39.70 13.42 -22.94
N GLN A 194 40.94 13.69 -23.37
CA GLN A 194 42.01 14.20 -22.50
C GLN A 194 42.16 15.74 -22.56
N ASP A 195 41.47 16.39 -23.49
CA ASP A 195 41.55 17.82 -23.70
C ASP A 195 40.81 18.62 -22.61
N ALA A 196 41.50 19.56 -21.96
CA ALA A 196 40.91 20.46 -20.99
C ALA A 196 39.83 21.34 -21.64
N GLY A 197 38.61 21.33 -21.08
CA GLY A 197 37.47 22.10 -21.60
C GLY A 197 36.63 21.37 -22.66
N TYR A 198 36.94 20.12 -22.99
CA TYR A 198 36.03 19.26 -23.72
C TYR A 198 34.78 19.01 -22.87
N TRP A 199 33.63 19.47 -23.36
CA TRP A 199 32.33 19.17 -22.79
C TRP A 199 31.66 18.06 -23.61
N GLU A 200 30.90 17.22 -22.92
CA GLU A 200 30.15 16.11 -23.48
C GLU A 200 29.13 16.62 -24.52
N GLY A 201 29.55 16.66 -25.79
CA GLY A 201 28.69 17.11 -26.89
C GLY A 201 29.40 17.78 -28.06
N ASN A 202 30.69 18.12 -27.95
CA ASN A 202 31.45 18.60 -29.11
C ASN A 202 31.79 17.43 -30.05
N ARG A 203 30.89 17.19 -31.01
CA ARG A 203 31.02 16.14 -32.03
C ARG A 203 31.74 16.61 -33.30
N LEU A 204 32.37 17.79 -33.28
CA LEU A 204 33.04 18.38 -34.44
C LEU A 204 34.53 18.50 -34.22
N ALA A 205 35.29 18.24 -35.28
CA ALA A 205 36.73 18.39 -35.30
C ALA A 205 37.13 19.87 -35.31
N THR A 206 38.30 20.16 -34.75
CA THR A 206 38.96 21.46 -34.96
C THR A 206 39.84 21.37 -36.20
N CYS A 207 39.51 22.12 -37.24
CA CYS A 207 40.22 22.10 -38.52
C CYS A 207 41.03 23.39 -38.74
N SER A 208 42.22 23.25 -39.31
CA SER A 208 43.06 24.35 -39.75
C SER A 208 43.43 24.18 -41.22
N HIS A 209 43.24 25.26 -41.99
CA HIS A 209 43.65 25.33 -43.39
C HIS A 209 45.10 25.84 -43.46
N VAL A 210 45.93 25.16 -44.23
CA VAL A 210 47.32 25.55 -44.48
C VAL A 210 47.35 26.86 -45.27
N ARG A 211 48.14 27.83 -44.80
CA ARG A 211 48.29 29.11 -45.50
C ARG A 211 49.03 28.90 -46.82
N ASN A 212 48.57 29.58 -47.87
CA ASN A 212 49.16 29.49 -49.22
C ASN A 212 49.15 28.06 -49.81
N CYS A 213 48.27 27.18 -49.31
CA CYS A 213 48.05 25.89 -49.93
C CYS A 213 47.21 26.07 -51.17
N GLN A 214 47.76 25.67 -52.32
CA GLN A 214 46.98 25.46 -53.53
C GLN A 214 46.49 24.02 -53.47
N PRO A 215 45.17 23.76 -53.57
CA PRO A 215 44.67 22.41 -53.70
C PRO A 215 45.35 21.77 -54.90
N ASP A 216 46.01 20.64 -54.74
CA ASP A 216 46.51 19.87 -55.89
C ASP A 216 45.31 19.59 -56.81
N GLU A 217 45.31 20.24 -57.98
CA GLU A 217 44.42 19.92 -59.09
C GLU A 217 44.76 18.52 -59.60
N GLY A 218 44.16 17.50 -58.99
CA GLY A 218 44.08 16.16 -59.54
C GLY A 218 45.30 15.27 -59.27
N LEU A 219 45.11 14.29 -58.38
CA LEU A 219 45.67 12.97 -58.55
C LEU A 219 44.55 12.04 -59.04
N ASN A 220 44.43 12.02 -60.37
CA ASN A 220 43.85 11.02 -61.28
C ASN A 220 42.45 10.44 -60.97
#